data_AF-A0A2E0V7F7-F1
#
_entry.id   AF-A0A2E0V7F7-F1
#
_cell.length_a   1.000
_cell.length_b   1.000
_cell.length_c   1.000
_cell.angle_alpha   90.00
_cell.angle_beta   90.00
_cell.angle_gamma   90.00
#
_symmetry.space_group_name_H-M   'P 1'
#
loop_
_entity.id
_entity.type
_entity.pdbx_description
1 polymer ?
#
loop_
_entity_poly.entity_id
_entity_poly.type
_entity_poly.pdbx_seq_one_letter_code
_entity_poly.pdbx_strand_id
1 'polypeptide(L)'
;MDQAVLKAIRDKKLPGGVLWLEHKGDIYRKAYGKRATVPSGEAMTLNTIFDSASLTKVVATTPCILQLVEQKRLSLEDKVCKFLPELTGDPNKSTITIQHLLTHTSGLLPGIRRGYEWQGYDTGIALATSEASPGHSGYDYRYSDINFILLGEIIRRITGKTLSVFSHESVFAPLKMLDTSFGPATEQAARIAPTTRMEDESILRGIVHDPTARAMGGEAGHAGLFTTAHDLARYSRMILNGGELDGIRVLRTETVELMSTVQTPEIISARRGLGFDIDSPYSGPRGATFPRGSFGHSGWTGTSLWIDPFSRTTVIFLSNRNHPAGGNVLALRHRLGTLAAEATGFDFTKITGALPELARKEKQQARETVRRPVGKVLSGIDVLVAGDFDLMKGLKVGLITNPTGLDRKSRTTIDLLHSAKQVELVSLFGPEHGIRGSLDGNVGDGVDDKTGLPVHSLYAGKDRRKPSPEHLADVDALVFDMQDIGCRFYTYVSTMGLAMEAAEEAGLRFFVLDRVNPIGGLKVAGPLRDGERKFVAFHEIPVQHGMTAGEIAGLYQSELF
;
A
#
# COMPACT_ATOMS: atom_id res chain seq x y z
N MET A 1 -28.03 -18.71 7.63
CA MET A 1 -26.58 -18.70 7.99
C MET A 1 -26.00 -20.10 8.09
N ASP A 2 -26.63 -21.02 8.83
CA ASP A 2 -26.15 -22.41 9.01
C ASP A 2 -25.73 -23.13 7.74
N GLN A 3 -26.60 -23.11 6.72
CA GLN A 3 -26.29 -23.75 5.44
C GLN A 3 -25.05 -23.17 4.77
N ALA A 4 -24.76 -21.87 4.94
CA ALA A 4 -23.57 -21.24 4.36
C ALA A 4 -22.30 -21.75 5.04
N VAL A 5 -22.29 -21.84 6.38
CA VAL A 5 -21.15 -22.38 7.15
C VAL A 5 -20.96 -23.86 6.84
N LEU A 6 -22.03 -24.66 6.88
CA LEU A 6 -21.99 -26.10 6.58
C LEU A 6 -21.54 -26.36 5.13
N LYS A 7 -21.97 -25.54 4.17
CA LYS A 7 -21.49 -25.63 2.78
C LYS A 7 -20.00 -25.33 2.70
N ALA A 8 -19.52 -24.27 3.34
CA ALA A 8 -18.10 -23.94 3.34
C ALA A 8 -17.22 -25.05 3.96
N ILE A 9 -17.71 -25.73 5.01
CA ILE A 9 -17.05 -26.90 5.59
C ILE A 9 -17.04 -28.07 4.59
N ARG A 10 -18.18 -28.40 3.95
CA ARG A 10 -18.25 -29.45 2.91
C ARG A 10 -17.32 -29.16 1.74
N ASP A 11 -17.23 -27.90 1.33
CA ASP A 11 -16.36 -27.42 0.26
C ASP A 11 -14.89 -27.29 0.71
N LYS A 12 -14.54 -27.75 1.92
CA LYS A 12 -13.21 -27.73 2.51
C LYS A 12 -12.56 -26.33 2.53
N LYS A 13 -13.37 -25.28 2.70
CA LYS A 13 -12.89 -23.89 2.84
C LYS A 13 -12.36 -23.56 4.23
N LEU A 14 -12.73 -24.37 5.22
CA LEU A 14 -12.35 -24.33 6.63
C LEU A 14 -12.73 -25.67 7.30
N PRO A 15 -12.08 -26.05 8.42
CA PRO A 15 -12.49 -27.23 9.22
C PRO A 15 -13.80 -27.04 9.99
N GLY A 16 -14.01 -25.82 10.49
CA GLY A 16 -15.08 -25.49 11.41
C GLY A 16 -14.98 -24.05 11.89
N GLY A 17 -15.96 -23.62 12.69
CA GLY A 17 -15.97 -22.28 13.27
C GLY A 17 -17.10 -22.08 14.28
N VAL A 18 -17.07 -20.94 14.95
CA VAL A 18 -18.13 -20.46 15.83
C VAL A 18 -18.72 -19.19 15.24
N LEU A 19 -20.04 -19.21 15.00
CA LEU A 19 -20.81 -18.02 14.65
C LEU A 19 -21.50 -17.49 15.90
N TRP A 20 -21.40 -16.19 16.13
CA TRP A 20 -22.16 -15.45 17.11
C TRP A 20 -22.80 -14.25 16.41
N LEU A 21 -24.12 -14.21 16.41
CA LEU A 21 -24.93 -13.08 15.97
C LEU A 21 -25.67 -12.56 17.18
N GLU A 22 -25.59 -11.26 17.41
CA GLU A 22 -26.35 -10.60 18.46
C GLU A 22 -27.05 -9.38 17.90
N HIS A 23 -28.35 -9.26 18.18
CA HIS A 23 -29.19 -8.16 17.71
C HIS A 23 -30.11 -7.73 18.84
N LYS A 24 -29.96 -6.49 19.33
CA LYS A 24 -30.82 -5.93 20.41
C LYS A 24 -30.99 -6.84 21.65
N GLY A 25 -29.95 -7.60 21.99
CA GLY A 25 -29.96 -8.53 23.13
C GLY A 25 -30.35 -9.97 22.80
N ASP A 26 -30.95 -10.22 21.62
CA ASP A 26 -31.18 -11.58 21.12
C ASP A 26 -29.87 -12.17 20.61
N ILE A 27 -29.56 -13.40 21.04
CA ILE A 27 -28.30 -14.06 20.76
C ILE A 27 -28.55 -15.36 19.99
N TYR A 28 -28.00 -15.43 18.78
CA TYR A 28 -27.83 -16.67 18.05
C TYR A 28 -26.36 -17.07 18.07
N ARG A 29 -26.04 -18.27 18.58
CA ARG A 29 -24.68 -18.79 18.61
C ARG A 29 -24.63 -20.28 18.29
N LYS A 30 -23.66 -20.68 17.47
CA LYS A 30 -23.49 -22.08 17.08
C LYS A 30 -22.04 -22.41 16.72
N ALA A 31 -21.61 -23.60 17.13
CA ALA A 31 -20.34 -24.19 16.75
C ALA A 31 -20.57 -25.18 15.59
N TYR A 32 -19.67 -25.18 14.61
CA TYR A 32 -19.78 -26.01 13.41
C TYR A 32 -18.47 -26.75 13.14
N GLY A 33 -18.57 -27.99 12.68
CA GLY A 33 -17.43 -28.75 12.18
C GLY A 33 -16.43 -29.15 13.28
N LYS A 34 -15.16 -29.15 12.91
CA LYS A 34 -14.05 -29.58 13.79
C LYS A 34 -13.11 -28.42 14.07
N ARG A 35 -12.62 -28.30 15.30
CA ARG A 35 -11.52 -27.38 15.63
C ARG A 35 -10.17 -27.95 15.21
N ALA A 36 -10.00 -29.27 15.21
CA ALA A 36 -8.80 -29.92 14.70
C ALA A 36 -9.19 -31.11 13.80
N THR A 37 -8.50 -31.24 12.68
CA THR A 37 -8.60 -32.41 11.78
C THR A 37 -7.39 -33.34 11.87
N VAL A 38 -6.27 -32.84 12.43
CA VAL A 38 -5.02 -33.56 12.63
C VAL A 38 -4.40 -33.10 13.98
N PRO A 39 -3.66 -33.96 14.70
CA PRO A 39 -3.42 -35.37 14.38
C PRO A 39 -4.68 -36.25 14.52
N SER A 40 -5.68 -35.78 15.26
CA SER A 40 -6.99 -36.42 15.38
C SER A 40 -8.13 -35.41 15.21
N GLY A 41 -9.34 -35.92 14.98
CA GLY A 41 -10.53 -35.10 14.82
C GLY A 41 -11.08 -34.61 16.15
N GLU A 42 -11.07 -33.29 16.39
CA GLU A 42 -11.67 -32.67 17.57
C GLU A 42 -12.88 -31.82 17.18
N ALA A 43 -14.02 -32.05 17.83
CA ALA A 43 -15.23 -31.27 17.58
C ALA A 43 -15.06 -29.78 17.95
N MET A 44 -15.67 -28.90 17.15
CA MET A 44 -15.74 -27.48 17.47
C MET A 44 -16.72 -27.26 18.64
N THR A 45 -16.39 -26.35 19.56
CA THR A 45 -17.23 -26.00 20.71
C THR A 45 -17.40 -24.48 20.83
N LEU A 46 -18.45 -24.02 21.51
CA LEU A 46 -18.69 -22.57 21.70
C LEU A 46 -17.58 -21.87 22.50
N ASN A 47 -16.86 -22.60 23.36
CA ASN A 47 -15.74 -22.11 24.17
C ASN A 47 -14.37 -22.37 23.52
N THR A 48 -14.32 -22.70 22.24
CA THR A 48 -13.07 -22.84 21.50
C THR A 48 -12.37 -21.48 21.44
N ILE A 49 -11.09 -21.46 21.80
CA ILE A 49 -10.20 -20.29 21.74
C ILE A 49 -9.53 -20.28 20.37
N PHE A 50 -9.53 -19.14 19.70
CA PHE A 50 -8.93 -18.96 18.38
C PHE A 50 -7.80 -17.95 18.44
N ASP A 51 -6.74 -18.20 17.68
CA ASP A 51 -5.84 -17.13 17.24
C ASP A 51 -6.67 -16.12 16.44
N SER A 52 -6.81 -14.91 16.98
CA SER A 52 -7.65 -13.87 16.41
C SER A 52 -6.98 -13.10 15.27
N ALA A 53 -5.70 -13.35 15.02
CA ALA A 53 -4.86 -12.67 14.05
C ALA A 53 -5.06 -11.14 14.14
N SER A 54 -5.35 -10.46 13.02
CA SER A 54 -5.46 -9.01 12.98
C SER A 54 -6.65 -8.41 13.75
N LEU A 55 -7.55 -9.22 14.33
CA LEU A 55 -8.48 -8.67 15.33
C LEU A 55 -7.73 -8.09 16.54
N THR A 56 -6.51 -8.54 16.81
CA THR A 56 -5.58 -7.94 17.79
C THR A 56 -5.51 -6.41 17.67
N LYS A 57 -5.49 -5.88 16.44
CA LYS A 57 -5.42 -4.44 16.18
C LYS A 57 -6.54 -3.68 16.87
N VAL A 58 -7.77 -4.11 16.64
CA VAL A 58 -8.98 -3.39 17.09
C VAL A 58 -9.43 -3.80 18.48
N VAL A 59 -9.09 -5.01 18.94
CA VAL A 59 -9.52 -5.53 20.25
C VAL A 59 -8.51 -5.21 21.36
N ALA A 60 -7.20 -5.14 21.05
CA ALA A 60 -6.15 -4.86 22.02
C ALA A 60 -5.51 -3.49 21.80
N THR A 61 -4.88 -3.27 20.65
CA THR A 61 -3.98 -2.12 20.44
C THR A 61 -4.74 -0.79 20.37
N THR A 62 -5.81 -0.72 19.56
CA THR A 62 -6.62 0.48 19.41
C THR A 62 -7.21 0.98 20.73
N PRO A 63 -7.97 0.20 21.52
CA PRO A 63 -8.55 0.71 22.76
C PRO A 63 -7.47 1.17 23.76
N CYS A 64 -6.32 0.48 23.84
CA CYS A 64 -5.19 0.92 24.66
C CYS A 64 -4.65 2.30 24.21
N ILE A 65 -4.45 2.52 22.91
CA ILE A 65 -4.02 3.85 22.40
C ILE A 65 -5.06 4.92 22.75
N LEU A 66 -6.35 4.62 22.56
CA LEU A 66 -7.41 5.60 22.82
C LEU A 66 -7.57 5.92 24.30
N GLN A 67 -7.33 4.97 25.21
CA GLN A 67 -7.25 5.27 26.63
C GLN A 67 -6.06 6.18 26.96
N LEU A 68 -4.91 6.01 26.31
CA LEU A 68 -3.78 6.92 26.47
C LEU A 68 -4.08 8.33 25.93
N VAL A 69 -4.90 8.45 24.88
CA VAL A 69 -5.44 9.73 24.39
C VAL A 69 -6.35 10.36 25.46
N GLU A 70 -7.29 9.61 26.01
CA GLU A 70 -8.20 10.11 27.05
C GLU A 70 -7.48 10.54 28.34
N GLN A 71 -6.37 9.88 28.65
CA GLN A 71 -5.48 10.21 29.76
C GLN A 71 -4.53 11.38 29.42
N LYS A 72 -4.60 11.94 28.20
CA LYS A 72 -3.73 13.00 27.69
C LYS A 72 -2.24 12.65 27.70
N ARG A 73 -1.91 11.35 27.63
CA ARG A 73 -0.53 10.86 27.59
C ARG A 73 0.04 10.86 26.18
N LEU A 74 -0.82 10.89 25.17
CA LEU A 74 -0.51 11.15 23.77
C LEU A 74 -1.70 11.85 23.09
N SER A 75 -1.47 12.48 21.94
CA SER A 75 -2.54 12.97 21.04
C SER A 75 -2.56 12.19 19.72
N LEU A 76 -3.68 12.22 19.00
CA LEU A 76 -3.79 11.61 17.67
C LEU A 76 -2.87 12.28 16.64
N GLU A 77 -2.59 13.57 16.83
CA GLU A 77 -1.75 14.41 15.98
C GLU A 77 -0.27 14.36 16.37
N ASP A 78 0.06 13.75 17.52
CA ASP A 78 1.45 13.58 17.94
C ASP A 78 2.24 12.86 16.84
N LYS A 79 3.44 13.37 16.56
CA LYS A 79 4.34 12.74 15.61
C LYS A 79 4.86 11.44 16.17
N VAL A 80 4.89 10.39 15.35
CA VAL A 80 5.41 9.08 15.77
C VAL A 80 6.87 9.18 16.23
N CYS A 81 7.67 10.02 15.59
CA CYS A 81 9.08 10.26 15.96
C CYS A 81 9.27 10.88 17.36
N LYS A 82 8.22 11.47 17.96
CA LYS A 82 8.24 11.90 19.37
C LYS A 82 8.47 10.72 20.32
N PHE A 83 7.91 9.56 19.99
CA PHE A 83 7.99 8.34 20.80
C PHE A 83 9.04 7.37 20.28
N LEU A 84 9.24 7.37 18.96
CA LEU A 84 10.14 6.47 18.22
C LEU A 84 11.13 7.29 17.38
N PRO A 85 12.10 7.99 17.99
CA PRO A 85 13.08 8.79 17.26
C PRO A 85 13.92 7.95 16.27
N GLU A 86 14.01 6.64 16.50
CA GLU A 86 14.70 5.68 15.63
C GLU A 86 13.90 5.26 14.38
N LEU A 87 12.66 5.72 14.21
CA LEU A 87 11.90 5.60 12.95
C LEU A 87 12.67 6.34 11.85
N THR A 88 13.46 5.64 11.06
CA THR A 88 14.46 6.21 10.17
C THR A 88 14.25 5.86 8.70
N GLY A 89 13.59 4.73 8.42
CA GLY A 89 13.41 4.19 7.07
C GLY A 89 12.51 5.02 6.15
N ASP A 90 11.61 5.85 6.71
CA ASP A 90 10.72 6.70 5.91
C ASP A 90 11.27 8.14 5.85
N PRO A 91 11.49 8.73 4.65
CA PRO A 91 11.94 10.12 4.53
C PRO A 91 10.90 11.13 5.04
N ASN A 92 9.62 10.75 5.07
CA ASN A 92 8.50 11.55 5.58
C ASN A 92 8.15 11.22 7.05
N LYS A 93 9.00 10.48 7.78
CA LYS A 93 8.80 10.12 9.20
C LYS A 93 8.34 11.25 10.12
N SER A 94 8.77 12.48 9.87
CA SER A 94 8.42 13.66 10.68
C SER A 94 6.96 14.09 10.52
N THR A 95 6.26 13.63 9.47
CA THR A 95 4.85 13.95 9.23
C THR A 95 3.89 12.88 9.75
N ILE A 96 4.37 11.65 9.96
CA ILE A 96 3.55 10.51 10.43
C ILE A 96 3.01 10.78 11.84
N THR A 97 1.70 10.67 12.01
CA THR A 97 1.00 10.86 13.29
C THR A 97 0.44 9.55 13.83
N ILE A 98 0.02 9.54 15.10
CA ILE A 98 -0.69 8.39 15.70
C ILE A 98 -1.98 8.06 14.92
N GLN A 99 -2.73 9.07 14.47
CA GLN A 99 -3.90 8.88 13.61
C GLN A 99 -3.54 8.16 12.32
N HIS A 100 -2.45 8.54 11.65
CA HIS A 100 -2.00 7.88 10.43
C HIS A 100 -1.68 6.39 10.63
N LEU A 101 -1.13 6.01 11.79
CA LEU A 101 -0.92 4.61 12.12
C LEU A 101 -2.26 3.86 12.26
N LEU A 102 -3.18 4.42 13.06
CA LEU A 102 -4.50 3.84 13.35
C LEU A 102 -5.39 3.70 12.10
N THR A 103 -5.26 4.58 11.12
CA THR A 103 -6.07 4.59 9.90
C THR A 103 -5.40 3.89 8.71
N HIS A 104 -4.15 3.45 8.87
CA HIS A 104 -3.31 2.94 7.79
C HIS A 104 -3.07 3.90 6.63
N THR A 105 -2.88 5.17 6.98
CA THR A 105 -2.50 6.24 6.06
C THR A 105 -1.12 6.80 6.36
N SER A 106 -0.25 6.01 7.00
CA SER A 106 1.12 6.39 7.38
C SER A 106 2.07 6.46 6.20
N GLY A 107 1.81 5.69 5.14
CA GLY A 107 2.77 5.48 4.06
C GLY A 107 3.80 4.38 4.34
N LEU A 108 3.77 3.72 5.52
CA LEU A 108 4.71 2.63 5.89
C LEU A 108 4.40 1.30 5.19
N LEU A 109 5.41 0.44 4.99
CA LEU A 109 5.27 -0.85 4.30
C LEU A 109 4.17 -1.73 4.92
N PRO A 110 3.56 -2.65 4.14
CA PRO A 110 2.53 -3.56 4.67
C PRO A 110 2.98 -4.42 5.84
N GLY A 111 4.28 -4.70 5.97
CA GLY A 111 4.88 -5.52 7.01
C GLY A 111 6.41 -5.45 6.90
N ILE A 112 7.11 -6.00 7.90
CA ILE A 112 8.56 -6.20 7.85
C ILE A 112 8.88 -7.13 6.68
N ARG A 113 9.91 -6.80 5.87
CA ARG A 113 10.28 -7.59 4.70
C ARG A 113 10.70 -8.99 5.12
N ARG A 114 10.32 -9.97 4.30
CA ARG A 114 10.73 -11.37 4.44
C ARG A 114 12.06 -11.58 3.71
N GLY A 115 12.80 -12.62 4.08
CA GLY A 115 14.03 -13.05 3.38
C GLY A 115 15.24 -13.26 4.28
N TYR A 116 15.10 -13.01 5.58
CA TYR A 116 16.13 -13.31 6.58
C TYR A 116 15.45 -13.74 7.89
N GLU A 117 16.15 -14.58 8.64
CA GLU A 117 15.71 -15.00 9.97
C GLU A 117 16.10 -13.96 11.01
N TRP A 118 15.18 -13.67 11.92
CA TRP A 118 15.41 -12.81 13.06
C TRP A 118 14.46 -13.19 14.20
N GLN A 119 14.86 -12.88 15.43
CA GLN A 119 14.05 -13.08 16.62
C GLN A 119 14.27 -11.93 17.61
N GLY A 120 13.33 -11.79 18.53
CA GLY A 120 13.37 -10.80 19.59
C GLY A 120 12.49 -9.58 19.28
N TYR A 121 11.81 -9.11 20.31
CA TYR A 121 10.90 -7.97 20.22
C TYR A 121 11.63 -6.70 19.74
N ASP A 122 12.77 -6.37 20.38
CA ASP A 122 13.55 -5.16 20.05
C ASP A 122 14.11 -5.21 18.62
N THR A 123 14.54 -6.39 18.14
CA THR A 123 14.93 -6.60 16.75
C THR A 123 13.76 -6.30 15.80
N GLY A 124 12.56 -6.79 16.13
CA GLY A 124 11.35 -6.50 15.35
C GLY A 124 11.02 -5.01 15.28
N ILE A 125 11.19 -4.27 16.38
CA ILE A 125 11.02 -2.82 16.39
C ILE A 125 12.08 -2.14 15.52
N ALA A 126 13.36 -2.50 15.67
CA ALA A 126 14.45 -1.94 14.87
C ALA A 126 14.21 -2.12 13.36
N LEU A 127 13.74 -3.31 12.96
CA LEU A 127 13.34 -3.59 11.58
C LEU A 127 12.14 -2.73 11.16
N ALA A 128 11.04 -2.75 11.92
CA ALA A 128 9.85 -1.95 11.63
C ALA A 128 10.16 -0.45 11.48
N THR A 129 11.13 0.07 12.22
CA THR A 129 11.56 1.47 12.16
C THR A 129 12.53 1.80 11.03
N SER A 130 13.26 0.82 10.49
CA SER A 130 14.28 1.02 9.45
C SER A 130 13.80 0.69 8.04
N GLU A 131 12.63 0.06 7.89
CA GLU A 131 12.05 -0.30 6.60
C GLU A 131 11.80 0.90 5.68
N ALA A 132 12.52 0.93 4.56
CA ALA A 132 12.39 1.98 3.55
C ALA A 132 10.98 1.99 2.95
N SER A 133 10.29 3.13 3.10
CA SER A 133 8.89 3.29 2.73
C SER A 133 8.73 4.47 1.75
N PRO A 134 8.16 4.25 0.54
CA PRO A 134 7.98 5.31 -0.46
C PRO A 134 6.65 6.08 -0.31
N GLY A 135 5.89 5.83 0.77
CA GLY A 135 4.55 6.39 0.94
C GLY A 135 4.58 7.79 1.54
N HIS A 136 3.48 8.53 1.34
CA HIS A 136 3.29 9.84 1.95
C HIS A 136 2.15 9.78 2.96
N SER A 137 2.47 10.10 4.21
CA SER A 137 1.49 10.05 5.28
C SER A 137 0.33 11.01 4.99
N GLY A 138 -0.91 10.51 5.05
CA GLY A 138 -2.13 11.27 4.78
C GLY A 138 -2.59 11.26 3.31
N TYR A 139 -1.82 10.68 2.38
CA TYR A 139 -2.15 10.69 0.95
C TYR A 139 -2.50 9.31 0.38
N ASP A 140 -1.91 8.25 0.92
CA ASP A 140 -2.14 6.88 0.45
C ASP A 140 -2.71 6.01 1.57
N TYR A 141 -3.70 5.18 1.23
CA TYR A 141 -4.12 4.08 2.10
C TYR A 141 -3.35 2.81 1.77
N ARG A 142 -2.69 2.23 2.77
CA ARG A 142 -2.02 0.94 2.65
C ARG A 142 -2.14 0.17 3.95
N TYR A 143 -2.92 -0.91 3.94
CA TYR A 143 -3.01 -1.82 5.08
C TYR A 143 -1.59 -2.32 5.45
N SER A 144 -1.22 -2.12 6.72
CA SER A 144 0.15 -2.17 7.22
C SER A 144 0.19 -2.66 8.66
N ASP A 145 0.85 -3.79 8.86
CA ASP A 145 1.13 -4.36 10.17
C ASP A 145 2.17 -3.54 10.93
N ILE A 146 3.14 -2.93 10.23
CA ILE A 146 4.14 -2.03 10.82
C ILE A 146 3.45 -0.96 11.66
N ASN A 147 2.37 -0.35 11.16
CA ASN A 147 1.65 0.68 11.91
C ASN A 147 1.25 0.23 13.31
N PHE A 148 0.74 -0.99 13.42
CA PHE A 148 0.26 -1.53 14.69
C PHE A 148 1.39 -2.12 15.53
N ILE A 149 2.47 -2.62 14.93
CA ILE A 149 3.71 -2.94 15.65
C ILE A 149 4.23 -1.70 16.37
N LEU A 150 4.35 -0.57 15.66
CA LEU A 150 4.82 0.70 16.23
C LEU A 150 3.86 1.24 17.31
N LEU A 151 2.54 1.14 17.12
CA LEU A 151 1.57 1.51 18.16
C LEU A 151 1.72 0.64 19.43
N GLY A 152 1.99 -0.66 19.28
CA GLY A 152 2.30 -1.55 20.40
C GLY A 152 3.54 -1.10 21.18
N GLU A 153 4.60 -0.70 20.48
CA GLU A 153 5.81 -0.16 21.13
C GLU A 153 5.56 1.19 21.82
N ILE A 154 4.75 2.06 21.22
CA ILE A 154 4.37 3.34 21.84
C ILE A 154 3.61 3.11 23.14
N ILE A 155 2.68 2.14 23.18
CA ILE A 155 2.02 1.73 24.43
C ILE A 155 3.07 1.29 25.45
N ARG A 156 4.04 0.45 25.04
CA ARG A 156 5.08 -0.04 25.95
C ARG A 156 5.95 1.07 26.51
N ARG A 157 6.41 2.02 25.67
CA ARG A 157 7.22 3.18 26.10
C ARG A 157 6.48 4.10 27.04
N ILE A 158 5.21 4.37 26.75
CA ILE A 158 4.40 5.26 27.59
C ILE A 158 4.08 4.57 28.92
N THR A 159 3.60 3.32 28.89
CA THR A 159 3.06 2.66 30.08
C THR A 159 4.11 1.93 30.93
N GLY A 160 5.26 1.58 30.36
CA GLY A 160 6.22 0.66 30.97
C GLY A 160 5.74 -0.80 31.01
N LYS A 161 4.61 -1.13 30.38
CA LYS A 161 3.99 -2.47 30.38
C LYS A 161 3.93 -3.02 28.97
N THR A 162 4.00 -4.34 28.83
CA THR A 162 3.73 -4.97 27.53
C THR A 162 2.27 -4.74 27.12
N LEU A 163 1.96 -4.88 25.83
CA LEU A 163 0.59 -4.77 25.33
C LEU A 163 -0.31 -5.83 25.99
N SER A 164 0.18 -7.04 26.20
CA SER A 164 -0.55 -8.11 26.88
C SER A 164 -0.98 -7.70 28.29
N VAL A 165 -0.05 -7.20 29.10
CA VAL A 165 -0.35 -6.76 30.46
C VAL A 165 -1.31 -5.57 30.44
N PHE A 166 -1.01 -4.53 29.65
CA PHE A 166 -1.80 -3.32 29.65
C PHE A 166 -3.23 -3.55 29.11
N SER A 167 -3.38 -4.29 28.00
CA SER A 167 -4.71 -4.62 27.46
C SER A 167 -5.52 -5.52 28.39
N HIS A 168 -4.87 -6.44 29.11
CA HIS A 168 -5.55 -7.25 30.12
C HIS A 168 -6.12 -6.38 31.25
N GLU A 169 -5.30 -5.53 31.87
CA GLU A 169 -5.73 -4.67 32.98
C GLU A 169 -6.77 -3.63 32.57
N SER A 170 -6.64 -3.06 31.37
CA SER A 170 -7.39 -1.88 30.96
C SER A 170 -8.61 -2.17 30.11
N VAL A 171 -8.69 -3.35 29.50
CA VAL A 171 -9.79 -3.76 28.60
C VAL A 171 -10.35 -5.12 29.01
N PHE A 172 -9.55 -6.17 29.04
CA PHE A 172 -10.08 -7.54 29.14
C PHE A 172 -10.63 -7.88 30.52
N ALA A 173 -9.89 -7.60 31.59
CA ALA A 173 -10.33 -7.85 32.96
C ALA A 173 -11.56 -6.98 33.34
N PRO A 174 -11.60 -5.66 33.06
CA PRO A 174 -12.79 -4.82 33.24
C PRO A 174 -14.03 -5.38 32.52
N LEU A 175 -13.83 -5.89 31.30
CA LEU A 175 -14.91 -6.48 30.52
C LEU A 175 -15.18 -7.95 30.84
N LYS A 176 -14.47 -8.58 31.79
CA LYS A 176 -14.60 -10.01 32.10
C LYS A 176 -14.43 -10.90 30.86
N MET A 177 -13.48 -10.55 30.00
CA MET A 177 -13.06 -11.35 28.83
C MET A 177 -12.04 -12.40 29.30
N LEU A 178 -12.55 -13.47 29.93
CA LEU A 178 -11.76 -14.42 30.70
C LEU A 178 -10.88 -15.35 29.86
N ASP A 179 -11.20 -15.51 28.58
CA ASP A 179 -10.50 -16.37 27.63
C ASP A 179 -9.79 -15.55 26.53
N THR A 180 -9.46 -14.29 26.84
CA THR A 180 -8.76 -13.38 25.93
C THR A 180 -7.39 -13.00 26.48
N SER A 181 -6.33 -13.43 25.78
CA SER A 181 -4.95 -13.18 26.18
C SER A 181 -3.98 -13.31 25.00
N PHE A 182 -2.78 -12.76 25.17
CA PHE A 182 -1.62 -13.15 24.37
C PHE A 182 -0.96 -14.35 25.04
N GLY A 183 -0.43 -15.29 24.27
CA GLY A 183 0.23 -16.49 24.81
C GLY A 183 -0.66 -17.29 25.77
N PRO A 184 -1.79 -17.85 25.29
CA PRO A 184 -2.74 -18.58 26.14
C PRO A 184 -2.05 -19.72 26.90
N ALA A 185 -2.51 -19.97 28.12
CA ALA A 185 -1.86 -20.91 29.03
C ALA A 185 -1.93 -22.35 28.49
N THR A 186 -0.94 -23.17 28.81
CA THR A 186 -0.83 -24.55 28.30
C THR A 186 -2.02 -25.43 28.74
N GLU A 187 -2.62 -25.14 29.89
CA GLU A 187 -3.82 -25.80 30.41
C GLU A 187 -5.04 -25.54 29.52
N GLN A 188 -5.06 -24.43 28.78
CA GLN A 188 -6.13 -24.11 27.83
C GLN A 188 -5.97 -24.83 26.49
N ALA A 189 -4.84 -25.51 26.22
CA ALA A 189 -4.51 -26.09 24.93
C ALA A 189 -5.64 -26.95 24.33
N ALA A 190 -6.32 -27.75 25.15
CA ALA A 190 -7.43 -28.60 24.73
C ALA A 190 -8.61 -27.82 24.11
N ARG A 191 -8.77 -26.53 24.45
CA ARG A 191 -9.80 -25.63 23.90
C ARG A 191 -9.30 -24.77 22.75
N ILE A 192 -8.00 -24.73 22.48
CA ILE A 192 -7.45 -23.88 21.42
C ILE A 192 -7.57 -24.58 20.06
N ALA A 193 -8.10 -23.87 19.06
CA ALA A 193 -8.08 -24.32 17.68
C ALA A 193 -6.65 -24.18 17.09
N PRO A 194 -6.04 -25.26 16.56
CA PRO A 194 -4.78 -25.15 15.81
C PRO A 194 -4.95 -24.33 14.53
N THR A 195 -3.88 -23.73 14.03
CA THR A 195 -3.92 -22.84 12.85
C THR A 195 -3.31 -23.44 11.60
N THR A 196 -2.15 -24.10 11.66
CA THR A 196 -1.50 -24.69 10.48
C THR A 196 -0.54 -25.79 10.87
N ARG A 197 -0.26 -26.69 9.93
CA ARG A 197 0.91 -27.56 9.93
C ARG A 197 2.11 -26.78 9.42
N MET A 198 3.24 -26.93 10.11
CA MET A 198 4.54 -26.35 9.78
C MET A 198 5.34 -27.31 8.89
N GLU A 199 6.47 -26.83 8.34
CA GLU A 199 7.36 -27.63 7.49
C GLU A 199 8.00 -28.81 8.23
N ASP A 200 8.20 -28.68 9.54
CA ASP A 200 8.69 -29.75 10.43
C ASP A 200 7.58 -30.71 10.91
N GLU A 201 6.42 -30.70 10.22
CA GLU A 201 5.20 -31.46 10.54
C GLU A 201 4.52 -31.10 11.88
N SER A 202 5.08 -30.17 12.67
CA SER A 202 4.44 -29.69 13.90
C SER A 202 3.15 -28.92 13.59
N ILE A 203 2.19 -28.96 14.52
CA ILE A 203 0.92 -28.22 14.40
C ILE A 203 0.98 -27.00 15.30
N LEU A 204 0.84 -25.80 14.71
CA LEU A 204 0.73 -24.57 15.48
C LEU A 204 -0.59 -24.55 16.26
N ARG A 205 -0.49 -24.61 17.59
CA ARG A 205 -1.62 -24.55 18.53
C ARG A 205 -1.18 -23.79 19.78
N GLY A 206 -1.96 -22.78 20.18
CA GLY A 206 -1.60 -21.88 21.29
C GLY A 206 -0.42 -20.95 21.01
N ILE A 207 0.11 -20.99 19.78
CA ILE A 207 1.19 -20.14 19.29
C ILE A 207 0.64 -19.31 18.14
N VAL A 208 0.92 -18.01 18.14
CA VAL A 208 0.45 -17.09 17.10
C VAL A 208 0.89 -17.55 15.71
N HIS A 209 -0.04 -17.51 14.76
CA HIS A 209 0.16 -17.90 13.36
C HIS A 209 0.99 -16.87 12.60
N ASP A 210 0.84 -15.58 12.91
CA ASP A 210 1.58 -14.52 12.26
C ASP A 210 3.09 -14.68 12.53
N PRO A 211 3.92 -14.86 11.48
CA PRO A 211 5.33 -15.16 11.66
C PRO A 211 6.10 -14.00 12.29
N THR A 212 5.71 -12.75 12.04
CA THR A 212 6.35 -11.56 12.61
C THR A 212 6.07 -11.47 14.10
N ALA A 213 4.79 -11.58 14.53
CA ALA A 213 4.45 -11.61 15.95
C ALA A 213 5.11 -12.80 16.67
N ARG A 214 5.22 -13.96 16.02
CA ARG A 214 5.92 -15.11 16.58
C ARG A 214 7.42 -14.85 16.77
N ALA A 215 8.09 -14.26 15.78
CA ALA A 215 9.50 -13.86 15.89
C ALA A 215 9.73 -12.81 17.00
N MET A 216 8.73 -11.97 17.28
CA MET A 216 8.74 -11.00 18.37
C MET A 216 8.43 -11.59 19.75
N GLY A 217 8.29 -12.91 19.89
CA GLY A 217 8.00 -13.58 21.17
C GLY A 217 6.52 -13.87 21.41
N GLY A 218 5.66 -13.75 20.39
CA GLY A 218 4.24 -14.13 20.45
C GLY A 218 3.27 -12.96 20.66
N GLU A 219 3.78 -11.75 20.86
CA GLU A 219 2.99 -10.55 21.14
C GLU A 219 3.48 -9.37 20.28
N ALA A 220 2.58 -8.80 19.48
CA ALA A 220 2.80 -7.55 18.76
C ALA A 220 1.48 -6.80 18.58
N GLY A 221 1.53 -5.49 18.34
CA GLY A 221 0.29 -4.71 18.23
C GLY A 221 -0.60 -5.08 17.04
N HIS A 222 -0.08 -5.80 16.05
CA HIS A 222 -0.85 -6.23 14.88
C HIS A 222 -1.44 -7.65 14.96
N ALA A 223 -0.88 -8.52 15.82
CA ALA A 223 -1.24 -9.94 15.96
C ALA A 223 -0.71 -10.55 17.28
N GLY A 224 -1.28 -11.68 17.71
CA GLY A 224 -0.87 -12.40 18.94
C GLY A 224 -2.00 -12.68 19.92
N LEU A 225 -3.15 -12.01 19.75
CA LEU A 225 -4.29 -12.17 20.63
C LEU A 225 -5.06 -13.45 20.33
N PHE A 226 -5.33 -14.23 21.36
CA PHE A 226 -6.25 -15.36 21.36
C PHE A 226 -7.55 -14.96 22.06
N THR A 227 -8.70 -15.42 21.57
CA THR A 227 -10.01 -15.06 22.15
C THR A 227 -11.11 -16.06 21.81
N THR A 228 -12.30 -15.88 22.40
CA THR A 228 -13.52 -16.64 22.09
C THR A 228 -14.60 -15.73 21.50
N ALA A 229 -15.61 -16.33 20.88
CA ALA A 229 -16.75 -15.55 20.36
C ALA A 229 -17.53 -14.86 21.48
N HIS A 230 -17.57 -15.48 22.67
CA HIS A 230 -18.22 -14.92 23.85
C HIS A 230 -17.53 -13.63 24.32
N ASP A 231 -16.21 -13.64 24.41
CA ASP A 231 -15.44 -12.47 24.87
C ASP A 231 -15.53 -11.31 23.87
N LEU A 232 -15.44 -11.62 22.57
CA LEU A 232 -15.66 -10.60 21.53
C LEU A 232 -17.09 -10.04 21.56
N ALA A 233 -18.09 -10.83 21.94
CA ALA A 233 -19.45 -10.32 22.11
C ALA A 233 -19.52 -9.31 23.28
N ARG A 234 -18.81 -9.56 24.39
CA ARG A 234 -18.69 -8.60 25.50
C ARG A 234 -18.00 -7.31 25.06
N TYR A 235 -16.89 -7.42 24.33
CA TYR A 235 -16.23 -6.25 23.72
C TYR A 235 -17.17 -5.46 22.79
N SER A 236 -17.94 -6.16 21.96
CA SER A 236 -18.87 -5.52 21.02
C SER A 236 -20.04 -4.83 21.72
N ARG A 237 -20.53 -5.38 22.83
CA ARG A 237 -21.55 -4.72 23.67
C ARG A 237 -21.00 -3.44 24.30
N MET A 238 -19.76 -3.45 24.79
CA MET A 238 -19.11 -2.23 25.30
C MET A 238 -19.07 -1.14 24.23
N ILE A 239 -18.70 -1.48 22.99
CA ILE A 239 -18.70 -0.55 21.86
C ILE A 239 -20.12 -0.05 21.56
N LEU A 240 -21.10 -0.94 21.43
CA LEU A 240 -22.50 -0.58 21.15
C LEU A 240 -23.16 0.23 22.28
N ASN A 241 -22.61 0.18 23.49
CA ASN A 241 -23.07 0.94 24.65
C ASN A 241 -22.21 2.19 24.91
N GLY A 242 -21.48 2.67 23.90
CA GLY A 242 -20.74 3.93 24.00
C GLY A 242 -19.59 3.88 25.02
N GLY A 243 -18.93 2.74 25.15
CA GLY A 243 -17.71 2.57 25.94
C GLY A 243 -17.89 1.92 27.31
N GLU A 244 -19.09 1.45 27.65
CA GLU A 244 -19.43 0.92 28.97
C GLU A 244 -20.11 -0.46 28.91
N LEU A 245 -19.77 -1.35 29.84
CA LEU A 245 -20.46 -2.63 30.02
C LEU A 245 -20.51 -3.00 31.50
N ASP A 246 -21.64 -3.53 31.97
CA ASP A 246 -21.84 -3.98 33.36
C ASP A 246 -21.44 -2.93 34.42
N GLY A 247 -21.71 -1.65 34.14
CA GLY A 247 -21.36 -0.50 35.00
C GLY A 247 -19.88 -0.10 34.98
N ILE A 248 -19.07 -0.69 34.11
CA ILE A 248 -17.64 -0.37 33.97
C ILE A 248 -17.37 0.31 32.63
N ARG A 249 -16.85 1.54 32.71
CA ARG A 249 -16.47 2.34 31.54
C ARG A 249 -15.02 2.08 31.14
N VAL A 250 -14.83 1.60 29.92
CA VAL A 250 -13.51 1.34 29.32
C VAL A 250 -13.07 2.51 28.44
N LEU A 251 -14.01 3.14 27.73
CA LEU A 251 -13.79 4.32 26.89
C LEU A 251 -14.93 5.34 27.09
N ARG A 252 -14.64 6.61 26.82
CA ARG A 252 -15.67 7.66 26.69
C ARG A 252 -16.52 7.42 25.44
N THR A 253 -17.76 7.88 25.48
CA THR A 253 -18.69 7.74 24.36
C THR A 253 -18.18 8.46 23.13
N GLU A 254 -17.64 9.66 23.30
CA GLU A 254 -17.03 10.46 22.23
C GLU A 254 -15.81 9.75 21.60
N THR A 255 -15.05 9.02 22.42
CA THR A 255 -13.91 8.23 21.93
C THR A 255 -14.37 7.02 21.11
N VAL A 256 -15.45 6.36 21.51
CA VAL A 256 -16.05 5.26 20.74
C VAL A 256 -16.63 5.77 19.41
N GLU A 257 -17.25 6.94 19.41
CA GLU A 257 -17.72 7.61 18.19
C GLU A 257 -16.54 7.93 17.25
N LEU A 258 -15.46 8.50 17.78
CA LEU A 258 -14.25 8.76 17.00
C LEU A 258 -13.61 7.48 16.44
N MET A 259 -13.62 6.41 17.24
CA MET A 259 -13.10 5.09 16.86
C MET A 259 -13.86 4.46 15.68
N SER A 260 -15.15 4.75 15.56
CA SER A 260 -16.07 4.10 14.62
C SER A 260 -16.52 4.97 13.43
N THR A 261 -16.12 6.24 13.39
CA THR A 261 -16.42 7.18 12.30
C THR A 261 -15.23 7.36 11.36
N VAL A 262 -15.42 7.99 10.20
CA VAL A 262 -14.34 8.16 9.21
C VAL A 262 -13.25 9.09 9.74
N GLN A 263 -12.04 8.58 9.86
CA GLN A 263 -10.83 9.29 10.31
C GLN A 263 -9.74 9.34 9.23
N THR A 264 -9.97 8.69 8.09
CA THR A 264 -9.12 8.81 6.91
C THR A 264 -9.37 10.16 6.22
N PRO A 265 -8.32 10.86 5.73
CA PRO A 265 -8.47 12.07 4.93
C PRO A 265 -9.43 11.88 3.75
N GLU A 266 -10.20 12.93 3.40
CA GLU A 266 -11.21 12.89 2.33
C GLU A 266 -10.66 12.46 0.97
N ILE A 267 -9.38 12.77 0.72
CA ILE A 267 -8.65 12.40 -0.49
C ILE A 267 -8.44 10.88 -0.64
N ILE A 268 -8.59 10.13 0.46
CA ILE A 268 -8.42 8.68 0.50
C ILE A 268 -9.79 8.00 0.39
N SER A 269 -9.97 7.22 -0.68
CA SER A 269 -11.25 6.54 -0.92
C SER A 269 -11.56 5.41 0.06
N ALA A 270 -10.54 4.83 0.70
CA ALA A 270 -10.72 3.81 1.72
C ALA A 270 -11.11 4.49 3.04
N ARG A 271 -12.35 4.29 3.48
CA ARG A 271 -12.86 4.94 4.68
C ARG A 271 -12.62 4.05 5.89
N ARG A 272 -11.88 4.57 6.87
CA ARG A 272 -11.59 3.85 8.11
C ARG A 272 -11.77 4.73 9.33
N GLY A 273 -12.12 4.11 10.46
CA GLY A 273 -12.01 4.74 11.76
C GLY A 273 -10.64 4.54 12.39
N LEU A 274 -10.55 4.82 13.69
CA LEU A 274 -9.33 4.50 14.44
C LEU A 274 -9.26 2.99 14.64
N GLY A 275 -8.38 2.33 13.90
CA GLY A 275 -8.24 0.88 13.86
C GLY A 275 -9.28 0.14 13.03
N PHE A 276 -10.57 0.48 13.18
CA PHE A 276 -11.65 -0.20 12.48
C PHE A 276 -11.72 0.14 10.98
N ASP A 277 -12.11 -0.87 10.20
CA ASP A 277 -12.46 -0.73 8.79
C ASP A 277 -13.95 -0.38 8.66
N ILE A 278 -14.31 0.52 7.74
CA ILE A 278 -15.69 0.98 7.50
C ILE A 278 -16.09 0.69 6.04
N ASP A 279 -15.30 1.19 5.09
CA ASP A 279 -15.51 0.96 3.66
C ASP A 279 -14.17 1.00 2.90
N SER A 280 -13.47 -0.13 2.89
CA SER A 280 -12.23 -0.38 2.16
C SER A 280 -12.32 -1.71 1.40
N PRO A 281 -11.31 -2.07 0.60
CA PRO A 281 -11.23 -3.39 -0.04
C PRO A 281 -11.28 -4.58 0.93
N TYR A 282 -11.09 -4.35 2.24
CA TYR A 282 -11.12 -5.39 3.27
C TYR A 282 -12.46 -5.49 4.01
N SER A 283 -13.43 -4.61 3.71
CA SER A 283 -14.73 -4.54 4.39
C SER A 283 -15.71 -5.63 3.96
N GLY A 284 -15.21 -6.70 3.34
CA GLY A 284 -16.01 -7.86 2.93
C GLY A 284 -16.95 -8.43 4.02
N PRO A 285 -16.55 -8.52 5.31
CA PRO A 285 -17.45 -9.00 6.37
C PRO A 285 -18.72 -8.16 6.59
N ARG A 286 -18.77 -6.91 6.11
CA ARG A 286 -19.99 -6.08 6.06
C ARG A 286 -21.12 -6.77 5.28
N GLY A 287 -20.75 -7.55 4.25
CA GLY A 287 -21.71 -8.05 3.27
C GLY A 287 -22.30 -6.92 2.42
N ALA A 288 -23.36 -7.26 1.70
CA ALA A 288 -24.04 -6.34 0.79
C ALA A 288 -25.06 -5.42 1.46
N THR A 289 -25.55 -5.79 2.65
CA THR A 289 -26.77 -5.20 3.23
C THR A 289 -26.49 -4.23 4.38
N PHE A 290 -25.51 -4.52 5.25
CA PHE A 290 -25.15 -3.57 6.30
C PHE A 290 -24.64 -2.25 5.67
N PRO A 291 -25.03 -1.11 6.25
CA PRO A 291 -24.78 0.20 5.67
C PRO A 291 -23.31 0.55 5.81
N ARG A 292 -22.82 1.44 4.94
CA ARG A 292 -21.53 2.09 5.14
C ARG A 292 -21.67 3.01 6.37
N GLY A 293 -20.84 2.82 7.38
CA GLY A 293 -21.05 3.36 8.72
C GLY A 293 -21.18 2.26 9.78
N SER A 294 -21.53 1.03 9.36
CA SER A 294 -21.11 -0.17 10.10
C SER A 294 -19.60 -0.38 9.92
N PHE A 295 -18.98 -1.04 10.88
CA PHE A 295 -17.52 -1.13 10.96
C PHE A 295 -17.06 -2.45 11.56
N GLY A 296 -15.81 -2.81 11.33
CA GLY A 296 -15.26 -4.04 11.87
C GLY A 296 -13.85 -4.32 11.42
N HIS A 297 -13.45 -5.58 11.55
CA HIS A 297 -12.13 -6.04 11.12
C HIS A 297 -12.16 -7.55 10.82
N SER A 298 -11.19 -8.02 10.04
CA SER A 298 -10.98 -9.45 9.79
C SER A 298 -9.57 -9.90 10.20
N GLY A 299 -9.40 -11.18 10.48
CA GLY A 299 -8.11 -11.80 10.78
C GLY A 299 -7.71 -12.83 9.74
N TRP A 300 -6.40 -13.01 9.54
CA TRP A 300 -5.88 -13.97 8.57
C TRP A 300 -6.34 -15.42 8.84
N THR A 301 -6.46 -15.80 10.10
CA THR A 301 -6.78 -17.17 10.57
C THR A 301 -8.19 -17.64 10.28
N GLY A 302 -9.09 -16.76 9.82
CA GLY A 302 -10.49 -17.09 9.59
C GLY A 302 -11.49 -16.35 10.48
N THR A 303 -10.99 -15.47 11.35
CA THR A 303 -11.78 -14.63 12.27
C THR A 303 -12.33 -13.35 11.65
N SER A 304 -13.49 -12.88 12.08
CA SER A 304 -14.03 -11.55 11.77
C SER A 304 -14.98 -11.07 12.85
N LEU A 305 -14.96 -9.77 13.09
CA LEU A 305 -15.88 -9.03 13.95
C LEU A 305 -16.46 -7.88 13.11
N TRP A 306 -17.78 -7.78 13.04
CA TRP A 306 -18.48 -6.67 12.39
C TRP A 306 -19.59 -6.15 13.30
N ILE A 307 -19.67 -4.84 13.46
CA ILE A 307 -20.61 -4.14 14.34
C ILE A 307 -21.38 -3.12 13.49
N ASP A 308 -22.69 -3.19 13.57
CA ASP A 308 -23.59 -2.21 12.98
C ASP A 308 -24.31 -1.42 14.09
N PRO A 309 -23.97 -0.13 14.29
CA PRO A 309 -24.55 0.66 15.35
C PRO A 309 -26.02 1.00 15.08
N PHE A 310 -26.44 1.09 13.80
CA PHE A 310 -27.80 1.49 13.43
C PHE A 310 -28.85 0.45 13.83
N SER A 311 -28.61 -0.81 13.50
CA SER A 311 -29.48 -1.92 13.93
C SER A 311 -29.10 -2.48 15.30
N ARG A 312 -28.01 -1.99 15.92
CA ARG A 312 -27.39 -2.54 17.14
C ARG A 312 -27.11 -4.04 17.01
N THR A 313 -26.42 -4.39 15.92
CA THR A 313 -26.13 -5.78 15.56
C THR A 313 -24.63 -6.04 15.58
N THR A 314 -24.24 -7.21 16.07
CA THR A 314 -22.85 -7.71 16.03
C THR A 314 -22.81 -9.07 15.34
N VAL A 315 -21.89 -9.23 14.40
CA VAL A 315 -21.58 -10.50 13.74
C VAL A 315 -20.13 -10.88 14.01
N ILE A 316 -19.95 -11.97 14.73
CA ILE A 316 -18.64 -12.57 15.01
C ILE A 316 -18.59 -13.94 14.36
N PHE A 317 -17.57 -14.17 13.54
CA PHE A 317 -17.28 -15.50 13.01
C PHE A 317 -15.83 -15.83 13.27
N LEU A 318 -15.59 -16.80 14.14
CA LEU A 318 -14.25 -17.29 14.45
C LEU A 318 -14.05 -18.66 13.81
N SER A 319 -13.00 -18.81 13.02
CA SER A 319 -12.61 -20.08 12.44
C SER A 319 -11.10 -20.18 12.41
N ASN A 320 -10.60 -21.39 12.22
CA ASN A 320 -9.21 -21.70 11.93
C ASN A 320 -9.07 -22.16 10.48
N ARG A 321 -9.46 -21.29 9.54
CA ARG A 321 -9.49 -21.59 8.11
C ARG A 321 -8.16 -22.03 7.53
N ASN A 322 -7.05 -21.72 8.21
CA ASN A 322 -5.71 -22.13 7.80
C ASN A 322 -5.40 -23.60 8.15
N HIS A 323 -6.20 -24.25 8.99
CA HIS A 323 -5.85 -25.58 9.49
C HIS A 323 -6.33 -26.69 8.53
N PRO A 324 -5.50 -27.72 8.25
CA PRO A 324 -4.08 -27.80 8.57
C PRO A 324 -3.18 -27.15 7.52
N ALA A 325 -3.68 -26.84 6.32
CA ALA A 325 -2.86 -26.42 5.19
C ALA A 325 -3.58 -25.39 4.29
N GLY A 326 -4.22 -24.40 4.91
CA GLY A 326 -4.92 -23.30 4.24
C GLY A 326 -6.44 -23.49 4.12
N GLY A 327 -7.06 -22.48 3.52
CA GLY A 327 -8.52 -22.37 3.32
C GLY A 327 -8.88 -20.94 2.92
N ASN A 328 -10.13 -20.68 2.54
CA ASN A 328 -10.56 -19.33 2.13
C ASN A 328 -12.01 -19.08 2.52
N VAL A 329 -12.20 -18.15 3.46
CA VAL A 329 -13.51 -17.81 4.02
C VAL A 329 -13.98 -16.40 3.63
N LEU A 330 -13.35 -15.74 2.66
CA LEU A 330 -13.73 -14.37 2.25
C LEU A 330 -15.19 -14.31 1.81
N ALA A 331 -15.59 -15.20 0.89
CA ALA A 331 -16.97 -15.30 0.41
C ALA A 331 -17.95 -15.68 1.53
N LEU A 332 -17.52 -16.55 2.46
CA LEU A 332 -18.34 -16.95 3.60
C LEU A 332 -18.61 -15.76 4.53
N ARG A 333 -17.58 -15.00 4.92
CA ARG A 333 -17.73 -13.82 5.79
C ARG A 333 -18.66 -12.79 5.17
N HIS A 334 -18.47 -12.50 3.88
CA HIS A 334 -19.37 -11.60 3.15
C HIS A 334 -20.81 -12.10 3.16
N ARG A 335 -21.03 -13.39 2.89
CA ARG A 335 -22.37 -13.98 2.92
C ARG A 335 -22.97 -13.96 4.32
N LEU A 336 -22.19 -14.19 5.38
CA LEU A 336 -22.64 -14.11 6.76
C LEU A 336 -23.06 -12.68 7.14
N GLY A 337 -22.32 -11.65 6.73
CA GLY A 337 -22.70 -10.25 6.92
C GLY A 337 -24.06 -9.93 6.28
N THR A 338 -24.24 -10.32 5.00
CA THR A 338 -25.53 -10.16 4.30
C THR A 338 -26.67 -10.89 5.03
N LEU A 339 -26.49 -12.17 5.34
CA LEU A 339 -27.54 -12.98 5.98
C LEU A 339 -27.86 -12.50 7.40
N ALA A 340 -26.88 -11.98 8.12
CA ALA A 340 -27.07 -11.43 9.45
C ALA A 340 -27.92 -10.16 9.38
N ALA A 341 -27.59 -9.22 8.48
CA ALA A 341 -28.39 -8.02 8.26
C ALA A 341 -29.84 -8.36 7.85
N GLU A 342 -30.02 -9.27 6.89
CA GLU A 342 -31.35 -9.75 6.47
C GLU A 342 -32.16 -10.35 7.63
N ALA A 343 -31.49 -11.06 8.56
CA ALA A 343 -32.14 -11.69 9.72
C ALA A 343 -32.60 -10.68 10.78
N THR A 344 -32.10 -9.43 10.78
CA THR A 344 -32.52 -8.41 11.76
C THR A 344 -33.93 -7.86 11.51
N GLY A 345 -34.44 -7.96 10.27
CA GLY A 345 -35.66 -7.27 9.86
C GLY A 345 -35.57 -5.73 9.86
N PHE A 346 -34.37 -5.16 10.06
CA PHE A 346 -34.14 -3.72 10.04
C PHE A 346 -34.13 -3.19 8.59
N ASP A 347 -34.80 -2.06 8.35
CA ASP A 347 -34.80 -1.42 7.02
C ASP A 347 -33.52 -0.59 6.82
N PHE A 348 -32.57 -1.16 6.09
CA PHE A 348 -31.29 -0.52 5.78
C PHE A 348 -31.35 0.48 4.61
N THR A 349 -32.52 0.66 3.97
CA THR A 349 -32.64 1.54 2.78
C THR A 349 -32.78 3.02 3.12
N LYS A 350 -33.17 3.35 4.36
CA LYS A 350 -33.42 4.73 4.81
C LYS A 350 -32.73 5.02 6.16
N ILE A 351 -31.41 4.95 6.16
CA ILE A 351 -30.62 5.22 7.37
C ILE A 351 -30.06 6.64 7.36
N THR A 352 -30.57 7.47 8.27
CA THR A 352 -29.95 8.76 8.59
C THR A 352 -28.58 8.53 9.23
N GLY A 353 -27.53 9.12 8.65
CA GLY A 353 -26.14 8.99 9.14
C GLY A 353 -25.32 7.88 8.48
N ALA A 354 -25.92 7.04 7.61
CA ALA A 354 -25.14 6.13 6.77
C ALA A 354 -24.32 6.93 5.74
N LEU A 355 -23.10 6.45 5.47
CA LEU A 355 -22.19 7.10 4.52
C LEU A 355 -22.65 6.83 3.08
N PRO A 356 -22.63 7.85 2.19
CA PRO A 356 -22.99 7.65 0.79
C PRO A 356 -21.98 6.75 0.09
N GLU A 357 -22.39 6.10 -1.00
CA GLU A 357 -21.43 5.44 -1.87
C GLU A 357 -20.56 6.49 -2.58
N LEU A 358 -19.22 6.37 -2.51
CA LEU A 358 -18.35 7.24 -3.30
C LEU A 358 -18.60 6.99 -4.79
N ALA A 359 -19.03 8.03 -5.51
CA ALA A 359 -19.23 7.94 -6.94
C ALA A 359 -17.92 7.57 -7.64
N ARG A 360 -17.98 6.82 -8.76
CA ARG A 360 -16.77 6.49 -9.55
C ARG A 360 -15.99 7.74 -9.94
N LYS A 361 -16.68 8.84 -10.28
CA LYS A 361 -16.08 10.14 -10.57
C LYS A 361 -15.37 10.74 -9.35
N GLU A 362 -15.92 10.65 -8.14
CA GLU A 362 -15.26 11.14 -6.92
C GLU A 362 -14.01 10.33 -6.58
N LYS A 363 -14.02 9.00 -6.79
CA LYS A 363 -12.82 8.16 -6.63
C LYS A 363 -11.73 8.52 -7.64
N GLN A 364 -12.12 8.91 -8.85
CA GLN A 364 -11.21 9.32 -9.91
C GLN A 364 -10.71 10.77 -9.70
N GLN A 365 -11.58 11.67 -9.29
CA GLN A 365 -11.30 13.07 -8.99
C GLN A 365 -10.47 13.22 -7.71
N ALA A 366 -10.69 12.39 -6.68
CA ALA A 366 -9.79 12.27 -5.54
C ALA A 366 -8.39 11.86 -6.00
N ARG A 367 -8.25 10.83 -6.86
CA ARG A 367 -6.96 10.45 -7.45
C ARG A 367 -6.31 11.55 -8.30
N GLU A 368 -7.10 12.33 -9.05
CA GLU A 368 -6.62 13.40 -9.93
C GLU A 368 -6.30 14.71 -9.17
N THR A 369 -6.97 14.97 -8.05
CA THR A 369 -6.67 16.10 -7.12
C THR A 369 -5.52 15.79 -6.16
N VAL A 370 -5.11 14.52 -6.04
CA VAL A 370 -3.84 14.13 -5.39
C VAL A 370 -2.67 14.64 -6.22
N ARG A 371 -2.35 15.93 -6.05
CA ARG A 371 -0.96 16.36 -6.18
C ARG A 371 -0.27 15.88 -4.91
N ARG A 372 0.36 14.70 -4.98
CA ARG A 372 1.38 14.34 -3.99
C ARG A 372 2.28 15.56 -3.83
N PRO A 373 2.68 15.95 -2.62
CA PRO A 373 3.68 16.99 -2.42
C PRO A 373 5.04 16.44 -2.83
N VAL A 374 5.17 16.06 -4.10
CA VAL A 374 6.45 16.08 -4.77
C VAL A 374 6.77 17.57 -4.86
N GLY A 375 7.99 17.97 -4.49
CA GLY A 375 8.46 19.31 -4.84
C GLY A 375 8.20 19.58 -6.33
N LYS A 376 8.21 20.85 -6.77
CA LYS A 376 8.06 21.16 -8.20
C LYS A 376 9.21 20.49 -8.97
N VAL A 377 9.01 19.28 -9.47
CA VAL A 377 9.97 18.60 -10.35
C VAL A 377 9.94 19.34 -11.67
N LEU A 378 11.10 19.80 -12.10
CA LEU A 378 11.31 20.45 -13.39
C LEU A 378 11.83 19.37 -14.35
N SER A 379 11.30 19.29 -15.57
CA SER A 379 11.99 18.54 -16.63
C SER A 379 13.26 19.29 -17.05
N GLY A 380 14.17 18.62 -17.76
CA GLY A 380 15.42 19.26 -18.21
C GLY A 380 15.18 20.55 -19.00
N ILE A 381 14.14 20.61 -19.84
CA ILE A 381 13.77 21.84 -20.55
C ILE A 381 13.22 22.93 -19.61
N ASP A 382 12.46 22.58 -18.57
CA ASP A 382 12.03 23.54 -17.56
C ASP A 382 13.23 24.14 -16.80
N VAL A 383 14.27 23.33 -16.55
CA VAL A 383 15.52 23.77 -15.91
C VAL A 383 16.29 24.73 -16.83
N LEU A 384 16.44 24.39 -18.11
CA LEU A 384 17.10 25.26 -19.08
C LEU A 384 16.41 26.61 -19.22
N VAL A 385 15.07 26.61 -19.35
CA VAL A 385 14.28 27.86 -19.43
C VAL A 385 14.44 28.69 -18.16
N ALA A 386 14.45 28.06 -16.98
CA ALA A 386 14.64 28.77 -15.72
C ALA A 386 16.05 29.36 -15.58
N GLY A 387 17.06 28.70 -16.15
CA GLY A 387 18.44 29.15 -16.20
C GLY A 387 18.79 29.99 -17.43
N ASP A 388 17.81 30.47 -18.19
CA ASP A 388 18.00 31.28 -19.41
C ASP A 388 18.99 30.65 -20.41
N PHE A 389 18.97 29.33 -20.51
CA PHE A 389 19.81 28.50 -21.39
C PHE A 389 21.34 28.64 -21.18
N ASP A 390 21.78 29.13 -20.02
CA ASP A 390 23.19 29.44 -19.74
C ASP A 390 24.14 28.24 -19.97
N LEU A 391 23.68 27.01 -19.69
CA LEU A 391 24.45 25.77 -19.90
C LEU A 391 24.83 25.50 -21.38
N MET A 392 24.12 26.13 -22.32
CA MET A 392 24.32 25.95 -23.77
C MET A 392 24.71 27.26 -24.46
N LYS A 393 25.17 28.24 -23.69
CA LYS A 393 25.45 29.58 -24.20
C LYS A 393 26.52 29.57 -25.30
N GLY A 394 26.18 30.13 -26.45
CA GLY A 394 27.04 30.26 -27.62
C GLY A 394 27.19 28.99 -28.46
N LEU A 395 26.48 27.91 -28.13
CA LEU A 395 26.54 26.67 -28.88
C LEU A 395 25.53 26.65 -30.03
N LYS A 396 25.93 26.06 -31.16
CA LYS A 396 25.03 25.55 -32.19
C LYS A 396 24.59 24.14 -31.83
N VAL A 397 23.30 23.94 -31.64
CA VAL A 397 22.77 22.68 -31.13
C VAL A 397 21.90 21.95 -32.15
N GLY A 398 22.04 20.64 -32.19
CA GLY A 398 21.13 19.72 -32.86
C GLY A 398 20.17 19.08 -31.86
N LEU A 399 18.86 19.16 -32.09
CA LEU A 399 17.85 18.63 -31.14
C LEU A 399 17.25 17.30 -31.62
N ILE A 400 17.42 16.26 -30.82
CA ILE A 400 16.76 14.96 -30.97
C ILE A 400 15.49 14.99 -30.13
N THR A 401 14.33 15.00 -30.78
CA THR A 401 13.05 15.17 -30.08
C THR A 401 11.87 14.57 -30.85
N ASN A 402 10.72 14.55 -30.19
CA ASN A 402 9.42 14.18 -30.74
C ASN A 402 8.33 15.03 -30.04
N PRO A 403 7.02 14.79 -30.30
CA PRO A 403 5.93 15.57 -29.69
C PRO A 403 5.87 15.58 -28.15
N THR A 404 6.61 14.69 -27.49
CA THR A 404 6.67 14.63 -26.01
C THR A 404 7.68 15.62 -25.41
N GLY A 405 8.55 16.21 -26.24
CA GLY A 405 9.49 17.27 -25.86
C GLY A 405 8.78 18.58 -25.55
N LEU A 406 8.14 18.65 -24.38
CA LEU A 406 7.33 19.78 -23.91
C LEU A 406 7.82 20.28 -22.54
N ASP A 407 7.69 21.59 -22.30
CA ASP A 407 7.79 22.19 -20.97
C ASP A 407 6.46 22.07 -20.18
N ARG A 408 6.47 22.49 -18.91
CA ARG A 408 5.26 22.49 -18.05
C ARG A 408 4.10 23.36 -18.56
N LYS A 409 4.38 24.27 -19.51
CA LYS A 409 3.39 25.17 -20.13
C LYS A 409 2.96 24.64 -21.51
N SER A 410 3.30 23.38 -21.83
CA SER A 410 3.00 22.72 -23.10
C SER A 410 3.60 23.42 -24.32
N ARG A 411 4.72 24.14 -24.15
CA ARG A 411 5.53 24.69 -25.24
C ARG A 411 6.54 23.64 -25.67
N THR A 412 6.79 23.51 -26.97
CA THR A 412 7.75 22.51 -27.47
C THR A 412 9.19 22.94 -27.22
N THR A 413 10.06 21.96 -26.99
CA THR A 413 11.50 22.20 -26.84
C THR A 413 12.12 22.78 -28.11
N ILE A 414 11.58 22.41 -29.28
CA ILE A 414 11.92 23.03 -30.58
C ILE A 414 11.69 24.54 -30.52
N ASP A 415 10.49 24.97 -30.17
CA ASP A 415 10.12 26.39 -30.20
C ASP A 415 10.87 27.16 -29.11
N LEU A 416 11.13 26.54 -27.96
CA LEU A 416 11.88 27.14 -26.85
C LEU A 416 13.34 27.39 -27.22
N LEU A 417 14.04 26.39 -27.75
CA LEU A 417 15.44 26.53 -28.18
C LEU A 417 15.58 27.45 -29.39
N HIS A 418 14.67 27.37 -30.37
CA HIS A 418 14.70 28.26 -31.54
C HIS A 418 14.47 29.74 -31.18
N SER A 419 13.67 30.01 -30.13
CA SER A 419 13.41 31.38 -29.65
C SER A 419 14.47 31.93 -28.69
N ALA A 420 15.38 31.08 -28.20
CA ALA A 420 16.41 31.48 -27.25
C ALA A 420 17.49 32.31 -27.95
N LYS A 421 18.00 33.36 -27.28
CA LYS A 421 19.07 34.22 -27.83
C LYS A 421 20.46 33.71 -27.47
N GLN A 422 20.54 32.83 -26.48
CA GLN A 422 21.76 32.36 -25.86
C GLN A 422 22.31 31.12 -26.58
N VAL A 423 21.48 30.38 -27.32
CA VAL A 423 21.82 29.14 -28.02
C VAL A 423 21.23 29.18 -29.41
N GLU A 424 21.92 28.63 -30.41
CA GLU A 424 21.46 28.59 -31.81
C GLU A 424 20.99 27.17 -32.15
N LEU A 425 19.70 26.97 -32.37
CA LEU A 425 19.17 25.68 -32.84
C LEU A 425 19.33 25.60 -34.36
N VAL A 426 20.20 24.69 -34.84
CA VAL A 426 20.58 24.60 -36.26
C VAL A 426 20.04 23.38 -37.00
N SER A 427 19.70 22.32 -36.27
CA SER A 427 19.23 21.07 -36.88
C SER A 427 18.29 20.28 -35.95
N LEU A 428 17.36 19.52 -36.55
CA LEU A 428 16.37 18.71 -35.85
C LEU A 428 16.51 17.24 -36.25
N PHE A 429 16.38 16.35 -35.28
CA PHE A 429 16.49 14.90 -35.47
C PHE A 429 15.21 14.21 -34.98
N GLY A 430 14.49 13.58 -35.90
CA GLY A 430 13.20 12.93 -35.63
C GLY A 430 13.30 11.41 -35.61
N PRO A 431 12.74 10.72 -34.59
CA PRO A 431 12.59 9.26 -34.59
C PRO A 431 11.33 8.83 -35.37
N GLU A 432 10.84 7.60 -35.16
CA GLU A 432 9.78 6.91 -35.93
C GLU A 432 8.54 7.74 -36.30
N HIS A 433 8.09 8.68 -35.46
CA HIS A 433 6.88 9.48 -35.69
C HIS A 433 7.15 10.97 -36.01
N GLY A 434 8.41 11.29 -36.37
CA GLY A 434 8.84 12.66 -36.64
C GLY A 434 8.83 13.57 -35.39
N ILE A 435 9.09 14.86 -35.63
CA ILE A 435 9.34 15.85 -34.56
C ILE A 435 8.07 16.53 -34.01
N ARG A 436 6.98 16.62 -34.80
CA ARG A 436 5.72 17.31 -34.42
C ARG A 436 4.45 16.44 -34.43
N GLY A 437 4.56 15.14 -34.72
CA GLY A 437 3.46 14.17 -34.52
C GLY A 437 2.28 14.30 -35.48
N SER A 438 2.47 15.02 -36.59
CA SER A 438 1.49 15.22 -37.66
C SER A 438 1.60 14.19 -38.78
N LEU A 439 2.52 13.23 -38.68
CA LEU A 439 2.83 12.25 -39.72
C LEU A 439 2.76 10.83 -39.15
N ASP A 440 1.95 9.97 -39.75
CA ASP A 440 1.90 8.53 -39.45
C ASP A 440 2.78 7.76 -40.46
N GLY A 441 3.74 6.96 -39.95
CA GLY A 441 4.61 6.11 -40.76
C GLY A 441 6.09 6.50 -40.74
N ASN A 442 6.90 5.93 -41.64
CA ASN A 442 8.34 6.18 -41.71
C ASN A 442 8.62 7.58 -42.27
N VAL A 443 8.90 8.54 -41.39
CA VAL A 443 9.16 9.94 -41.76
C VAL A 443 10.58 10.07 -42.30
N GLY A 444 10.73 10.57 -43.53
CA GLY A 444 12.02 10.87 -44.14
C GLY A 444 12.60 12.21 -43.68
N ASP A 445 13.70 12.64 -44.30
CA ASP A 445 14.24 13.99 -44.08
C ASP A 445 13.27 15.05 -44.59
N GLY A 446 13.36 16.25 -44.04
CA GLY A 446 12.51 17.37 -44.43
C GLY A 446 12.97 18.69 -43.85
N VAL A 447 12.05 19.64 -43.79
CA VAL A 447 12.23 20.96 -43.19
C VAL A 447 11.07 21.21 -42.24
N ASP A 448 11.34 21.75 -41.07
CA ASP A 448 10.30 22.11 -40.12
C ASP A 448 9.59 23.40 -40.57
N ASP A 449 8.32 23.33 -40.95
CA ASP A 449 7.56 24.46 -41.51
C ASP A 449 7.56 25.72 -40.63
N LYS A 450 7.70 25.55 -39.32
CA LYS A 450 7.64 26.66 -38.36
C LYS A 450 8.99 27.34 -38.13
N THR A 451 10.08 26.59 -38.08
CA THR A 451 11.43 27.11 -37.80
C THR A 451 12.29 27.27 -39.05
N GLY A 452 11.93 26.61 -40.16
CA GLY A 452 12.72 26.56 -41.40
C GLY A 452 13.98 25.69 -41.30
N LEU A 453 14.17 24.96 -40.19
CA LEU A 453 15.36 24.15 -39.93
C LEU A 453 15.30 22.79 -40.63
N PRO A 454 16.44 22.22 -41.04
CA PRO A 454 16.50 20.86 -41.57
C PRO A 454 16.09 19.84 -40.51
N VAL A 455 15.34 18.84 -40.94
CA VAL A 455 14.89 17.69 -40.14
C VAL A 455 15.52 16.42 -40.72
N HIS A 456 16.36 15.76 -39.94
CA HIS A 456 16.97 14.49 -40.30
C HIS A 456 16.23 13.33 -39.62
N SER A 457 15.82 12.34 -40.41
CA SER A 457 15.19 11.13 -39.87
C SER A 457 16.22 10.18 -39.28
N LEU A 458 15.99 9.77 -38.04
CA LEU A 458 16.72 8.72 -37.34
C LEU A 458 16.02 7.35 -37.40
N TYR A 459 15.09 7.17 -38.34
CA TYR A 459 14.29 5.94 -38.45
C TYR A 459 14.03 5.47 -39.90
N ALA A 460 14.30 6.32 -40.89
CA ALA A 460 14.14 6.03 -42.32
C ALA A 460 15.16 5.01 -42.87
N GLY A 461 15.01 3.73 -42.51
CA GLY A 461 15.84 2.62 -43.00
C GLY A 461 16.77 2.03 -41.94
N LYS A 462 17.44 0.91 -42.26
CA LYS A 462 18.32 0.20 -41.31
C LYS A 462 19.58 0.99 -40.95
N ASP A 463 20.13 1.75 -41.90
CA ASP A 463 21.41 2.47 -41.75
C ASP A 463 21.24 3.90 -41.24
N ARG A 464 20.01 4.32 -40.92
CA ARG A 464 19.66 5.71 -40.59
C ARG A 464 19.30 5.90 -39.13
N ARG A 465 19.70 5.00 -38.23
CA ARG A 465 19.37 5.08 -36.78
C ARG A 465 20.35 5.93 -35.96
N LYS A 466 21.44 6.38 -36.59
CA LYS A 466 22.54 7.14 -36.01
C LYS A 466 22.74 8.42 -36.85
N PRO A 467 22.92 9.62 -36.24
CA PRO A 467 23.31 10.81 -36.99
C PRO A 467 24.57 10.57 -37.82
N SER A 468 24.59 10.99 -39.09
CA SER A 468 25.78 10.86 -39.93
C SER A 468 26.74 12.03 -39.73
N PRO A 469 28.02 11.90 -40.08
CA PRO A 469 28.98 13.00 -40.02
C PRO A 469 28.51 14.25 -40.78
N GLU A 470 27.82 14.09 -41.92
CA GLU A 470 27.28 15.23 -42.66
C GLU A 470 26.18 15.96 -41.89
N HIS A 471 25.34 15.24 -41.14
CA HIS A 471 24.31 15.86 -40.30
C HIS A 471 24.88 16.64 -39.11
N LEU A 472 26.13 16.34 -38.73
CA LEU A 472 26.79 16.90 -37.54
C LEU A 472 27.80 18.01 -37.86
N ALA A 473 28.06 18.30 -39.14
CA ALA A 473 29.14 19.19 -39.57
C ALA A 473 29.07 20.61 -38.99
N ASP A 474 27.86 21.13 -38.73
CA ASP A 474 27.61 22.49 -38.21
C ASP A 474 27.07 22.51 -36.77
N VAL A 475 27.19 21.39 -36.04
CA VAL A 475 26.64 21.22 -34.69
C VAL A 475 27.78 21.16 -33.67
N ASP A 476 27.74 21.99 -32.61
CA ASP A 476 28.68 21.95 -31.49
C ASP A 476 28.25 20.96 -30.39
N ALA A 477 26.94 20.71 -30.29
CA ALA A 477 26.38 19.78 -29.30
C ALA A 477 25.04 19.17 -29.74
N LEU A 478 24.81 17.91 -29.36
CA LEU A 478 23.51 17.26 -29.47
C LEU A 478 22.71 17.40 -28.17
N VAL A 479 21.42 17.64 -28.30
CA VAL A 479 20.46 17.73 -27.19
C VAL A 479 19.39 16.67 -27.38
N PHE A 480 19.20 15.81 -26.38
CA PHE A 480 18.15 14.80 -26.36
C PHE A 480 17.02 15.22 -25.44
N ASP A 481 15.80 15.32 -25.97
CA ASP A 481 14.60 15.63 -25.18
C ASP A 481 13.37 14.88 -25.65
N MET A 482 13.11 13.74 -25.02
CA MET A 482 11.95 12.88 -25.29
C MET A 482 11.52 12.14 -24.03
N GLN A 483 10.22 11.90 -23.88
CA GLN A 483 9.67 11.09 -22.80
C GLN A 483 9.86 9.60 -23.09
N ASP A 484 10.73 8.96 -22.32
CA ASP A 484 10.83 7.50 -22.26
C ASP A 484 9.71 6.89 -21.39
N ILE A 485 9.45 5.58 -21.55
CA ILE A 485 8.42 4.85 -20.80
C ILE A 485 8.98 3.88 -19.73
N GLY A 486 10.29 3.83 -19.54
CA GLY A 486 10.96 2.92 -18.61
C GLY A 486 11.03 1.47 -19.08
N CYS A 487 10.93 1.25 -20.39
CA CYS A 487 10.94 -0.06 -21.01
C CYS A 487 11.85 -0.07 -22.24
N ARG A 488 12.81 -1.00 -22.28
CA ARG A 488 13.86 -1.03 -23.32
C ARG A 488 13.35 -1.25 -24.75
N PHE A 489 12.13 -1.76 -24.93
CA PHE A 489 11.54 -2.00 -26.26
C PHE A 489 10.99 -0.73 -26.92
N TYR A 490 10.81 0.34 -26.15
CA TYR A 490 10.49 1.67 -26.66
C TYR A 490 11.82 2.35 -26.98
N THR A 491 12.26 2.23 -28.22
CA THR A 491 13.66 2.37 -28.65
C THR A 491 14.23 3.78 -28.56
N TYR A 492 13.63 4.69 -27.80
CA TYR A 492 14.09 6.07 -27.62
C TYR A 492 15.43 6.13 -26.89
N VAL A 493 15.59 5.33 -25.84
CA VAL A 493 16.89 5.19 -25.16
C VAL A 493 17.94 4.57 -26.07
N SER A 494 17.55 3.68 -26.99
CA SER A 494 18.47 3.14 -28.01
C SER A 494 18.86 4.18 -29.05
N THR A 495 17.92 5.04 -29.50
CA THR A 495 18.21 6.19 -30.36
C THR A 495 19.18 7.14 -29.66
N MET A 496 18.97 7.42 -28.37
CA MET A 496 19.89 8.22 -27.55
C MET A 496 21.28 7.59 -27.52
N GLY A 497 21.38 6.28 -27.26
CA GLY A 497 22.67 5.58 -27.23
C GLY A 497 23.44 5.65 -28.55
N LEU A 498 22.78 5.46 -29.70
CA LEU A 498 23.42 5.63 -31.01
C LEU A 498 23.82 7.10 -31.29
N ALA A 499 23.02 8.06 -30.84
CA ALA A 499 23.37 9.47 -31.00
C ALA A 499 24.53 9.90 -30.09
N MET A 500 24.65 9.32 -28.89
CA MET A 500 25.81 9.50 -28.01
C MET A 500 27.07 8.94 -28.67
N GLU A 501 26.99 7.76 -29.30
CA GLU A 501 28.11 7.18 -30.06
C GLU A 501 28.55 8.10 -31.22
N ALA A 502 27.60 8.69 -31.94
CA ALA A 502 27.90 9.65 -33.01
C ALA A 502 28.52 10.96 -32.48
N ALA A 503 28.06 11.43 -31.33
CA ALA A 503 28.63 12.61 -30.68
C ALA A 503 30.07 12.36 -30.23
N GLU A 504 30.36 11.20 -29.64
CA GLU A 504 31.70 10.80 -29.23
C GLU A 504 32.65 10.74 -30.44
N GLU A 505 32.23 10.08 -31.53
CA GLU A 505 33.01 9.99 -32.78
C GLU A 505 33.31 11.36 -33.40
N ALA A 506 32.40 12.33 -33.25
CA ALA A 506 32.53 13.68 -33.77
C ALA A 506 33.13 14.68 -32.76
N GLY A 507 33.43 14.26 -31.53
CA GLY A 507 33.96 15.13 -30.47
C GLY A 507 32.96 16.19 -29.98
N LEU A 508 31.66 15.92 -30.06
CA LEU A 508 30.58 16.84 -29.69
C LEU A 508 30.13 16.65 -28.24
N ARG A 509 29.63 17.73 -27.63
CA ARG A 509 28.97 17.63 -26.31
C ARG A 509 27.59 16.99 -26.48
N PHE A 510 27.18 16.16 -25.53
CA PHE A 510 25.84 15.57 -25.50
C PHE A 510 25.07 16.00 -24.24
N PHE A 511 23.90 16.60 -24.41
CA PHE A 511 23.04 17.04 -23.33
C PHE A 511 21.75 16.22 -23.30
N VAL A 512 21.39 15.70 -22.12
CA VAL A 512 20.11 15.01 -21.91
C VAL A 512 19.20 15.91 -21.07
N LEU A 513 18.07 16.32 -21.65
CA LEU A 513 17.04 17.06 -20.92
C LEU A 513 16.19 16.07 -20.14
N ASP A 514 16.67 15.72 -18.95
CA ASP A 514 16.13 14.58 -18.22
C ASP A 514 14.64 14.74 -17.85
N ARG A 515 13.91 13.62 -17.87
CA ARG A 515 12.47 13.57 -17.59
C ARG A 515 12.17 12.47 -16.60
N VAL A 516 11.12 12.69 -15.82
CA VAL A 516 10.64 11.67 -14.88
C VAL A 516 10.28 10.41 -15.64
N ASN A 517 10.77 9.27 -15.15
CA ASN A 517 10.34 7.99 -15.67
C ASN A 517 8.87 7.72 -15.27
N PRO A 518 7.94 7.46 -16.21
CA PRO A 518 6.51 7.35 -15.92
C PRO A 518 6.14 6.09 -15.13
N ILE A 519 7.03 5.09 -15.03
CA ILE A 519 6.85 3.94 -14.13
C ILE A 519 7.39 4.21 -12.71
N GLY A 520 7.87 5.43 -12.44
CA GLY A 520 8.10 5.97 -11.11
C GLY A 520 9.46 5.67 -10.50
N GLY A 521 10.45 5.18 -11.25
CA GLY A 521 11.82 5.03 -10.74
C GLY A 521 12.08 3.79 -9.85
N LEU A 522 11.03 3.11 -9.39
CA LEU A 522 11.12 2.13 -8.30
C LEU A 522 10.99 0.66 -8.74
N LYS A 523 10.68 0.41 -10.02
CA LYS A 523 10.41 -0.93 -10.53
C LYS A 523 11.46 -1.36 -11.55
N VAL A 524 12.15 -2.44 -11.22
CA VAL A 524 13.08 -3.15 -12.12
C VAL A 524 12.56 -4.58 -12.26
N ALA A 525 12.28 -5.02 -13.49
CA ALA A 525 11.65 -6.33 -13.71
C ALA A 525 11.91 -6.90 -15.11
N GLY A 526 11.75 -8.21 -15.23
CA GLY A 526 11.89 -8.96 -16.47
C GLY A 526 13.34 -9.36 -16.76
N PRO A 527 13.54 -10.19 -17.80
CA PRO A 527 14.86 -10.74 -18.11
C PRO A 527 15.83 -9.66 -18.59
N LEU A 528 17.09 -9.77 -18.17
CA LEU A 528 18.20 -9.12 -18.87
C LEU A 528 18.29 -9.68 -20.29
N ARG A 529 18.84 -8.89 -21.21
CA ARG A 529 19.15 -9.38 -22.54
C ARG A 529 20.56 -9.97 -22.48
N ASP A 530 20.70 -11.21 -22.93
CA ASP A 530 21.98 -11.91 -23.06
C ASP A 530 22.37 -12.01 -24.56
N GLY A 531 23.56 -11.55 -24.94
CA GLY A 531 24.11 -11.58 -26.31
C GLY A 531 24.11 -10.22 -27.05
N GLU A 532 24.38 -10.25 -28.37
CA GLU A 532 24.63 -9.03 -29.18
C GLU A 532 23.57 -7.92 -29.04
N ARG A 533 24.06 -6.67 -29.01
CA ARG A 533 23.26 -5.44 -28.93
C ARG A 533 22.29 -5.37 -30.10
N LYS A 534 21.02 -5.05 -29.79
CA LYS A 534 19.98 -4.83 -30.80
C LYS A 534 19.35 -3.47 -30.58
N PHE A 535 18.73 -2.90 -31.61
CA PHE A 535 18.07 -1.60 -31.45
C PHE A 535 16.94 -1.61 -30.40
N VAL A 536 16.28 -2.74 -30.16
CA VAL A 536 15.27 -2.90 -29.07
C VAL A 536 15.88 -3.31 -27.72
N ALA A 537 17.21 -3.36 -27.64
CA ALA A 537 17.99 -3.73 -26.47
C ALA A 537 19.45 -3.26 -26.68
N PHE A 538 19.65 -1.93 -26.66
CA PHE A 538 20.95 -1.31 -26.97
C PHE A 538 22.03 -1.66 -25.94
N HIS A 539 21.60 -1.90 -24.69
CA HIS A 539 22.47 -2.26 -23.58
C HIS A 539 21.87 -3.45 -22.81
N GLU A 540 22.68 -4.10 -21.96
CA GLU A 540 22.27 -5.18 -21.05
C GLU A 540 21.44 -4.64 -19.86
N ILE A 541 20.29 -4.04 -20.17
CA ILE A 541 19.32 -3.55 -19.18
C ILE A 541 18.08 -4.45 -19.16
N PRO A 542 17.38 -4.59 -18.01
CA PRO A 542 16.17 -5.41 -17.92
C PRO A 542 15.02 -4.81 -18.74
N VAL A 543 13.99 -5.61 -19.01
CA VAL A 543 12.83 -5.16 -19.79
C VAL A 543 12.23 -3.89 -19.20
N GLN A 544 11.97 -3.88 -17.90
CA GLN A 544 11.67 -2.68 -17.12
C GLN A 544 12.91 -2.26 -16.35
N HIS A 545 13.49 -1.12 -16.69
CA HIS A 545 14.73 -0.63 -16.08
C HIS A 545 14.51 0.43 -14.99
N GLY A 546 13.37 1.12 -14.99
CA GLY A 546 13.05 2.12 -13.97
C GLY A 546 13.85 3.43 -14.02
N MET A 547 15.03 3.45 -14.64
CA MET A 547 15.91 4.62 -14.75
C MET A 547 15.34 5.75 -15.63
N THR A 548 15.67 7.01 -15.34
CA THR A 548 15.41 8.16 -16.23
C THR A 548 16.29 8.10 -17.47
N ALA A 549 16.01 8.93 -18.48
CA ALA A 549 16.86 9.00 -19.67
C ALA A 549 18.27 9.49 -19.31
N GLY A 550 18.38 10.44 -18.36
CA GLY A 550 19.67 10.92 -17.85
C GLY A 550 20.48 9.83 -17.14
N GLU A 551 19.84 9.01 -16.30
CA GLU A 551 20.50 7.88 -15.64
C GLU A 551 20.96 6.82 -16.66
N ILE A 552 20.13 6.52 -17.66
CA ILE A 552 20.50 5.61 -18.76
C ILE A 552 21.68 6.17 -19.57
N ALA A 553 21.70 7.46 -19.87
CA ALA A 553 22.82 8.08 -20.57
C ALA A 553 24.10 8.01 -19.72
N GLY A 554 24.01 8.24 -18.42
CA GLY A 554 25.14 8.07 -17.49
C GLY A 554 25.68 6.63 -17.50
N LEU A 555 24.79 5.63 -17.53
CA LEU A 555 25.16 4.23 -17.67
C LEU A 555 25.90 3.98 -18.99
N TYR A 556 25.36 4.45 -20.11
CA TYR A 556 25.97 4.27 -21.44
C TYR A 556 27.35 4.95 -21.52
N GLN A 557 27.47 6.16 -20.97
CA GLN A 557 28.74 6.87 -20.86
C GLN A 557 29.74 6.17 -19.95
N SER A 558 29.31 5.36 -18.98
CA SER A 558 30.27 4.66 -18.10
C SER A 558 30.73 3.32 -18.67
N GLU A 559 29.92 2.68 -19.51
CA GLU A 559 30.15 1.31 -19.95
C GLU A 559 30.45 1.17 -21.46
N LEU A 560 30.17 2.19 -22.27
CA LEU A 560 30.31 2.11 -23.73
C LEU A 560 31.24 3.15 -24.37
N PHE A 561 31.38 4.33 -23.77
CA PHE A 561 32.13 5.47 -24.30
C PHE A 561 33.13 5.93 -23.23
#